data_AF-A0A850T0T3-F1
#
_entry.id   AF-A0A850T0T3-F1
#
_cell.length_a   1.000
_cell.length_b   1.000
_cell.length_c   1.000
_cell.angle_alpha   90.00
_cell.angle_beta   90.00
_cell.angle_gamma   90.00
#
_symmetry.space_group_name_H-M   'P 1'
#
loop_
_entity.id
_entity.type
_entity.pdbx_description
1 polymer ?
#
loop_
_entity_poly.entity_id
_entity_poly.type
_entity_poly.pdbx_seq_one_letter_code
_entity_poly.pdbx_strand_id
1 'polypeptide(L)'
;MARLLERSVKFTQPGRYILNMLLFLIAVAAVIYYLSPWSPDPSTILIDAFDANPALNGLILGVLAIGVIYNLRQAGVISPAVRWVEAFRETVDARRARLPRPPMLIGAMVKLLLDADERGGRLTPESTRAILDSIGVRMDEGREMGRYIGHLLVFLGLLGTFWGLIETVNGVVNTISGLGVAEGDTEDAIRQLITNLQAPLSGMGTAFSSSLFGLSGSLVVGFLDLQATQAQGRFYTDLEDWLSGMTDTRASAGGAKASMQGEDFGASSLEAAMAANTEALIKAQAGQIAELKEEIRALNRTLIRGGKE
;
A
#
# COMPACT_ATOMS: atom_id res chain seq x y z
N MET A 1 28.23 13.51 -25.19
CA MET A 1 28.68 12.92 -23.91
C MET A 1 28.69 13.92 -22.74
N ALA A 2 28.59 15.24 -22.97
CA ALA A 2 28.23 16.19 -21.92
C ALA A 2 26.84 16.78 -22.23
N ARG A 3 26.02 17.00 -21.21
CA ARG A 3 24.74 17.75 -21.23
C ARG A 3 23.51 17.02 -21.79
N LEU A 4 22.89 16.16 -20.98
CA LEU A 4 21.43 15.89 -21.05
C LEU A 4 20.79 15.71 -19.65
N LEU A 5 21.51 15.98 -18.56
CA LEU A 5 21.03 15.81 -17.17
C LEU A 5 20.80 17.16 -16.47
N GLU A 6 20.48 18.23 -17.21
CA GLU A 6 20.37 19.59 -16.64
C GLU A 6 18.94 19.95 -16.19
N ARG A 7 18.12 18.94 -15.91
CA ARG A 7 17.00 19.09 -14.97
C ARG A 7 17.24 18.10 -13.84
N SER A 8 17.91 18.55 -12.79
CA SER A 8 18.16 17.73 -11.61
C SER A 8 16.83 17.47 -10.90
N VAL A 9 16.11 16.43 -11.31
CA VAL A 9 15.07 15.85 -10.46
C VAL A 9 15.83 15.31 -9.24
N LYS A 10 15.69 16.00 -8.12
CA LYS A 10 16.23 15.57 -6.84
C LYS A 10 15.21 14.60 -6.25
N PHE A 11 15.55 13.31 -6.24
CA PHE A 11 14.73 12.33 -5.56
C PHE A 11 14.63 12.71 -4.08
N THR A 12 13.41 12.85 -3.58
CA THR A 12 13.21 13.23 -2.18
C THR A 12 13.63 12.05 -1.31
N GLN A 13 14.62 12.26 -0.43
CA GLN A 13 15.07 11.17 0.43
C GLN A 13 13.94 10.72 1.37
N PRO A 14 13.57 9.43 1.38
CA PRO A 14 12.47 8.93 2.20
C PRO A 14 12.78 8.92 3.71
N GLY A 15 13.99 9.32 4.11
CA GLY A 15 14.44 9.32 5.50
C GLY A 15 13.55 10.14 6.45
N ARG A 16 12.92 11.21 5.96
CA ARG A 16 11.97 12.01 6.77
C ARG A 16 10.73 11.19 7.16
N TYR A 17 10.20 10.35 6.26
CA TYR A 17 9.02 9.53 6.55
C TYR A 17 9.33 8.45 7.58
N ILE A 18 10.48 7.77 7.43
CA ILE A 18 10.97 6.78 8.39
C ILE A 18 11.20 7.43 9.76
N LEU A 19 11.81 8.62 9.80
CA LEU A 19 12.01 9.35 11.05
C LEU A 19 10.68 9.68 11.74
N ASN A 20 9.69 10.17 10.99
CA ASN A 20 8.36 10.45 11.54
C ASN A 20 7.68 9.19 12.10
N MET A 21 7.81 8.05 11.40
CA MET A 21 7.31 6.76 11.85
C MET A 21 7.98 6.33 13.16
N LEU A 22 9.31 6.45 13.25
CA LEU A 22 10.06 6.13 14.46
C LEU A 22 9.72 7.06 15.62
N LEU A 23 9.60 8.37 15.39
CA LEU A 23 9.21 9.34 16.40
C LEU A 23 7.81 9.06 16.94
N PHE A 24 6.86 8.71 16.05
CA PHE A 24 5.53 8.32 16.45
C PHE A 24 5.53 7.03 17.28
N LEU A 25 6.27 6.00 16.86
CA LEU A 25 6.41 4.76 17.63
C LEU A 25 7.04 4.98 19.01
N ILE A 26 8.02 5.88 19.11
CA ILE A 26 8.62 6.28 20.39
C ILE A 26 7.57 6.98 21.27
N ALA A 27 6.76 7.87 20.70
CA ALA A 27 5.69 8.53 21.45
C ALA A 27 4.64 7.51 21.96
N VAL A 28 4.21 6.57 21.12
CA VAL A 28 3.32 5.47 21.51
C VAL A 28 3.95 4.60 22.61
N ALA A 29 5.23 4.24 22.46
CA ALA A 29 5.96 3.48 23.46
C ALA A 29 6.10 4.23 24.79
N ALA A 30 6.28 5.56 24.76
CA ALA A 30 6.32 6.40 25.95
C ALA A 30 4.97 6.42 26.67
N VAL A 31 3.85 6.47 25.93
CA VAL A 31 2.49 6.34 26.50
C VAL A 31 2.32 4.97 27.15
N ILE A 32 2.67 3.88 26.45
CA ILE A 32 2.60 2.52 27.00
C ILE A 32 3.47 2.38 28.25
N TYR A 33 4.67 2.97 28.24
CA TYR A 33 5.57 2.97 29.39
C TYR A 33 4.97 3.71 30.59
N TYR A 34 4.32 4.85 30.37
CA TYR A 34 3.67 5.62 31.43
C TYR A 34 2.43 4.93 32.02
N LEU A 35 1.73 4.11 31.22
CA LEU A 35 0.60 3.27 31.66
C LEU A 35 1.04 1.91 32.21
N SER A 36 2.31 1.53 32.03
CA SER A 36 2.88 0.26 32.47
C SER A 36 3.25 0.33 33.96
N PRO A 37 3.29 -0.82 34.68
CA PRO A 37 3.77 -0.90 36.06
C PRO A 37 5.18 -0.34 36.31
N TRP A 38 5.94 -0.09 35.25
CA TRP A 38 7.28 0.50 35.29
C TRP A 38 7.29 2.04 35.35
N SER A 39 6.10 2.66 35.30
CA SER A 39 5.88 4.10 35.47
C SER A 39 6.11 4.57 36.91
N PRO A 40 6.46 5.85 37.14
CA PRO A 40 6.53 6.44 38.47
C PRO A 40 5.25 6.26 39.32
N ASP A 41 4.08 6.17 38.66
CA ASP A 41 2.78 5.81 39.27
C ASP A 41 2.27 4.50 38.60
N PRO A 42 2.41 3.33 39.25
CA PRO A 42 2.06 2.06 38.62
C PRO A 42 0.54 1.87 38.48
N SER A 43 0.04 1.81 37.25
CA SER A 43 -1.32 1.35 36.93
C SER A 43 -1.32 -0.10 36.47
N THR A 44 -2.11 -0.96 37.12
CA THR A 44 -2.29 -2.38 36.71
C THR A 44 -3.23 -2.55 35.53
N ILE A 45 -3.89 -1.46 35.10
CA ILE A 45 -4.95 -1.44 34.07
C ILE A 45 -4.54 -2.17 32.79
N LEU A 46 -3.31 -2.00 32.30
CA LEU A 46 -2.83 -2.68 31.08
C LEU A 46 -2.69 -4.20 31.26
N ILE A 47 -2.25 -4.65 32.44
CA ILE A 47 -2.10 -6.07 32.76
C ILE A 47 -3.48 -6.69 32.94
N ASP A 48 -4.35 -6.05 33.72
CA ASP A 48 -5.72 -6.52 33.96
C ASP A 48 -6.51 -6.59 32.64
N ALA A 49 -6.29 -5.62 31.74
CA ALA A 49 -6.84 -5.63 30.39
C ALA A 49 -6.28 -6.76 29.52
N PHE A 50 -4.97 -7.03 29.58
CA PHE A 50 -4.36 -8.10 28.81
C PHE A 50 -4.82 -9.48 29.28
N ASP A 51 -4.83 -9.68 30.60
CA ASP A 51 -5.18 -10.94 31.26
C ASP A 51 -6.66 -11.30 31.15
N ALA A 52 -7.51 -10.35 30.76
CA ALA A 52 -8.90 -10.60 30.42
C ALA A 52 -9.07 -11.67 29.32
N ASN A 53 -8.28 -11.57 28.25
CA ASN A 53 -8.31 -12.49 27.12
C ASN A 53 -6.90 -12.68 26.55
N PRO A 54 -6.00 -13.41 27.25
CA PRO A 54 -4.58 -13.47 26.91
C PRO A 54 -4.33 -13.98 25.48
N ALA A 55 -5.14 -14.96 25.03
CA ALA A 55 -5.02 -15.52 23.69
C ALA A 55 -5.34 -14.50 22.58
N LEU A 56 -6.45 -13.77 22.74
CA LEU A 56 -6.91 -12.79 21.75
C LEU A 56 -6.05 -11.53 21.79
N ASN A 57 -5.75 -11.01 22.98
CA ASN A 57 -4.88 -9.84 23.15
C ASN A 57 -3.46 -10.13 22.68
N GLY A 58 -2.93 -11.33 22.94
CA GLY A 58 -1.67 -11.80 22.39
C GLY A 58 -1.67 -11.83 20.85
N LEU A 59 -2.77 -12.30 20.25
CA LEU A 59 -2.93 -12.28 18.79
C LEU A 59 -3.00 -10.83 18.25
N ILE A 60 -3.73 -9.92 18.90
CA ILE A 60 -3.77 -8.49 18.53
C ILE A 60 -2.36 -7.91 18.55
N LEU A 61 -1.60 -8.11 19.63
CA LEU A 61 -0.22 -7.61 19.73
C LEU A 61 0.71 -8.24 18.68
N GLY A 62 0.54 -9.53 18.38
CA GLY A 62 1.29 -10.21 17.33
C GLY A 62 1.02 -9.61 15.94
N VAL A 63 -0.26 -9.41 15.59
CA VAL A 63 -0.66 -8.78 14.33
C VAL A 63 -0.17 -7.33 14.27
N LEU A 64 -0.26 -6.58 15.38
CA LEU A 64 0.26 -5.22 15.49
C LEU A 64 1.78 -5.18 15.22
N ALA A 65 2.56 -6.07 15.84
CA ALA A 65 4.00 -6.16 15.63
C ALA A 65 4.33 -6.47 14.16
N ILE A 66 3.61 -7.41 13.55
CA ILE A 66 3.75 -7.73 12.11
C ILE A 66 3.44 -6.50 11.26
N GLY A 67 2.35 -5.77 11.56
CA GLY A 67 1.96 -4.55 10.86
C GLY A 67 3.00 -3.44 10.96
N VAL A 68 3.56 -3.22 12.15
CA VAL A 68 4.64 -2.24 12.37
C VAL A 68 5.88 -2.60 11.56
N ILE A 69 6.33 -3.86 11.65
CA ILE A 69 7.50 -4.34 10.90
C ILE A 69 7.25 -4.23 9.39
N TYR A 70 6.06 -4.62 8.92
CA TYR A 70 5.69 -4.56 7.51
C TYR A 70 5.79 -3.13 6.97
N ASN A 71 5.15 -2.17 7.62
CA ASN A 71 5.14 -0.77 7.19
C ASN A 71 6.54 -0.13 7.25
N LEU A 72 7.32 -0.42 8.29
CA LEU A 72 8.71 0.05 8.37
C LEU A 72 9.57 -0.52 7.25
N ARG A 73 9.43 -1.82 6.94
CA ARG A 73 10.13 -2.43 5.79
C ARG A 73 9.69 -1.79 4.48
N GLN A 74 8.40 -1.57 4.30
CA GLN A 74 7.83 -0.98 3.09
C GLN A 74 8.35 0.45 2.84
N ALA A 75 8.41 1.30 3.87
CA ALA A 75 9.04 2.61 3.79
C ALA A 75 10.57 2.52 3.59
N GLY A 76 11.22 1.54 4.22
CA GLY A 76 12.66 1.31 4.13
C GLY A 76 13.16 0.89 2.74
N VAL A 77 12.35 0.13 1.98
CA VAL A 77 12.69 -0.36 0.63
C VAL A 77 12.88 0.77 -0.40
N ILE A 78 12.32 1.95 -0.16
CA ILE A 78 12.44 3.11 -1.06
C ILE A 78 13.86 3.70 -1.02
N SER A 79 14.52 3.66 0.14
CA SER A 79 15.88 4.23 0.32
C SER A 79 16.93 3.59 -0.62
N PRO A 80 17.09 2.25 -0.68
CA PRO A 80 18.01 1.64 -1.64
C PRO A 80 17.58 1.85 -3.10
N ALA A 81 16.28 2.02 -3.34
CA ALA A 81 15.72 2.31 -4.66
C ALA A 81 16.19 3.66 -5.21
N VAL A 82 16.05 4.70 -4.39
CA VAL A 82 16.58 6.04 -4.72
C VAL A 82 18.08 6.00 -4.95
N ARG A 83 18.85 5.38 -4.04
CA ARG A 83 20.32 5.27 -4.19
C ARG A 83 20.73 4.54 -5.46
N TRP A 84 19.98 3.51 -5.86
CA TRP A 84 20.26 2.77 -7.08
C TRP A 84 20.05 3.66 -8.32
N VAL A 85 18.95 4.42 -8.37
CA VAL A 85 18.65 5.33 -9.49
C VAL A 85 19.66 6.46 -9.56
N GLU A 86 20.05 7.04 -8.41
CA GLU A 86 21.11 8.06 -8.34
C GLU A 86 22.45 7.51 -8.83
N ALA A 87 22.85 6.32 -8.36
CA ALA A 87 24.08 5.67 -8.81
C ALA A 87 24.05 5.37 -10.32
N PHE A 88 22.93 4.89 -10.85
CA PHE A 88 22.75 4.65 -12.28
C PHE A 88 22.88 5.93 -13.10
N ARG A 89 22.33 7.05 -12.61
CA ARG A 89 22.41 8.36 -13.27
C ARG A 89 23.83 8.92 -13.31
N GLU A 90 24.64 8.66 -12.28
CA GLU A 90 26.02 9.12 -12.19
C GLU A 90 27.00 8.25 -12.98
N THR A 91 26.62 7.00 -13.29
CA THR A 91 27.48 6.08 -14.04
C THR A 91 27.45 6.32 -15.55
N VAL A 92 28.64 6.48 -16.13
CA VAL A 92 28.85 6.62 -17.59
C VAL A 92 28.77 5.27 -18.32
N ASP A 93 29.08 4.17 -17.62
CA ASP A 93 29.02 2.80 -18.15
C ASP A 93 28.47 1.87 -17.05
N ALA A 94 27.15 1.70 -17.03
CA ALA A 94 26.42 1.00 -15.98
C ALA A 94 26.84 -0.47 -15.80
N ARG A 95 27.42 -1.08 -16.84
CA ARG A 95 27.82 -2.50 -16.85
C ARG A 95 29.21 -2.73 -16.26
N ARG A 96 30.10 -1.73 -16.36
CA ARG A 96 31.44 -1.75 -15.75
C ARG A 96 31.45 -1.19 -14.33
N ALA A 97 30.44 -0.39 -14.00
CA ALA A 97 30.24 0.11 -12.65
C ALA A 97 29.74 -0.99 -11.71
N ARG A 98 30.26 -1.02 -10.47
CA ARG A 98 29.70 -1.84 -9.39
C ARG A 98 28.42 -1.17 -8.86
N LEU A 99 27.33 -1.25 -9.61
CA LEU A 99 26.04 -0.76 -9.16
C LEU A 99 25.59 -1.51 -7.89
N PRO A 100 24.88 -0.84 -6.96
CA PRO A 100 24.26 -1.52 -5.82
C PRO A 100 23.30 -2.62 -6.29
N ARG A 101 23.03 -3.61 -5.43
CA ARG A 101 22.02 -4.64 -5.73
C ARG A 101 20.66 -3.96 -5.98
N PRO A 102 19.99 -4.25 -7.11
CA PRO A 102 18.72 -3.62 -7.41
C PRO A 102 17.65 -4.06 -6.40
N PRO A 103 16.91 -3.12 -5.80
CA PRO A 103 15.84 -3.46 -4.86
C PRO A 103 14.67 -4.13 -5.58
N MET A 104 13.97 -5.03 -4.87
CA MET A 104 12.87 -5.83 -5.43
C MET A 104 11.76 -4.96 -6.05
N LEU A 105 11.48 -3.78 -5.49
CA LEU A 105 10.44 -2.86 -5.97
C LEU A 105 10.69 -2.39 -7.41
N ILE A 106 11.95 -2.30 -7.83
CA ILE A 106 12.38 -1.72 -9.13
C ILE A 106 13.00 -2.80 -10.02
N GLY A 107 13.02 -4.06 -9.60
CA GLY A 107 13.75 -5.12 -10.29
C GLY A 107 13.38 -5.28 -11.77
N ALA A 108 12.11 -5.08 -12.13
CA ALA A 108 11.64 -5.11 -13.52
C ALA A 108 12.15 -3.90 -14.34
N MET A 109 12.07 -2.70 -13.76
CA MET A 109 12.58 -1.47 -14.37
C MET A 109 14.09 -1.53 -14.57
N VAL A 110 14.86 -2.04 -13.60
CA VAL A 110 16.32 -2.15 -13.70
C VAL A 110 16.74 -2.91 -14.95
N LYS A 111 16.11 -4.05 -15.24
CA LYS A 111 16.43 -4.84 -16.43
C LYS A 111 16.16 -4.08 -17.73
N LEU A 112 15.01 -3.39 -17.80
CA LEU A 112 14.62 -2.63 -18.99
C LEU A 112 15.48 -1.38 -19.20
N LEU A 113 15.87 -0.69 -18.12
CA LEU A 113 16.82 0.43 -18.18
C LEU A 113 18.21 -0.02 -18.65
N LEU A 114 18.71 -1.14 -18.13
CA LEU A 114 20.01 -1.69 -18.52
C LEU A 114 20.03 -2.17 -19.99
N ASP A 115 18.93 -2.77 -20.47
CA ASP A 115 18.78 -3.22 -21.86
C ASP A 115 18.57 -2.02 -22.81
N ALA A 116 17.83 -0.99 -22.38
CA ALA A 116 17.68 0.26 -23.13
C ALA A 116 19.01 1.02 -23.25
N ASP A 117 19.82 1.06 -22.19
CA ASP A 117 21.17 1.63 -22.19
C ASP A 117 22.09 0.90 -23.19
N GLU A 118 22.06 -0.45 -23.20
CA GLU A 118 22.84 -1.28 -24.13
C GLU A 118 22.49 -1.04 -25.59
N ARG A 119 21.21 -0.81 -25.90
CA ARG A 119 20.72 -0.57 -27.26
C ARG A 119 20.83 0.90 -27.68
N GLY A 120 21.64 1.70 -26.98
CA GLY A 120 21.91 3.11 -27.32
C GLY A 120 20.91 4.11 -26.72
N GLY A 121 20.26 3.76 -25.61
CA GLY A 121 19.39 4.64 -24.83
C GLY A 121 17.98 4.84 -25.38
N ARG A 122 17.40 3.82 -26.04
CA ARG A 122 16.08 3.90 -26.70
C ARG A 122 14.96 3.37 -25.80
N LEU A 123 14.58 4.15 -24.77
CA LEU A 123 13.28 3.94 -24.12
C LEU A 123 12.21 4.57 -25.02
N THR A 124 11.25 3.78 -25.47
CA THR A 124 10.06 4.30 -26.14
C THR A 124 9.03 4.76 -25.09
N PRO A 125 8.14 5.70 -25.41
CA PRO A 125 7.05 6.11 -24.50
C PRO A 125 6.24 4.91 -23.98
N GLU A 126 6.05 3.88 -24.81
CA GLU A 126 5.36 2.64 -24.45
C GLU A 126 6.13 1.85 -23.39
N SER A 127 7.45 1.73 -23.52
CA SER A 127 8.30 1.05 -22.53
C SER A 127 8.35 1.79 -21.19
N THR A 128 8.35 3.14 -21.21
CA THR A 128 8.27 3.98 -20.01
C THR A 128 6.95 3.78 -19.28
N ARG A 129 5.82 3.78 -20.01
CA ARG A 129 4.50 3.53 -19.43
C ARG A 129 4.39 2.12 -18.85
N ALA A 130 4.88 1.10 -19.55
CA ALA A 130 4.88 -0.27 -19.05
C ALA A 130 5.70 -0.44 -17.76
N ILE A 131 6.83 0.28 -17.65
CA ILE A 131 7.63 0.33 -16.43
C ILE A 131 6.84 0.95 -15.28
N LEU A 132 6.27 2.14 -15.50
CA LEU A 132 5.50 2.86 -14.48
C LEU A 132 4.29 2.04 -14.02
N ASP A 133 3.55 1.43 -14.94
CA ASP A 133 2.41 0.56 -14.63
C ASP A 133 2.83 -0.65 -13.78
N SER A 134 3.93 -1.32 -14.14
CA SER A 134 4.45 -2.45 -13.36
C SER A 134 4.88 -2.09 -11.93
N ILE A 135 5.38 -0.86 -11.73
CA ILE A 135 5.77 -0.35 -10.42
C ILE A 135 4.52 0.05 -9.63
N GLY A 136 3.55 0.70 -10.29
CA GLY A 136 2.26 1.08 -9.73
C GLY A 136 1.53 -0.12 -9.13
N VAL A 137 1.36 -1.19 -9.91
CA VAL A 137 0.73 -2.44 -9.46
C VAL A 137 1.42 -3.01 -8.22
N ARG A 138 2.75 -3.10 -8.21
CA ARG A 138 3.52 -3.62 -7.06
C ARG A 138 3.37 -2.76 -5.81
N MET A 139 3.27 -1.45 -5.98
CA MET A 139 3.05 -0.52 -4.88
C MET A 139 1.61 -0.63 -4.35
N ASP A 140 0.63 -0.81 -5.23
CA ASP A 140 -0.77 -1.03 -4.86
C ASP A 140 -0.96 -2.33 -4.06
N GLU A 141 -0.37 -3.44 -4.51
CA GLU A 141 -0.38 -4.72 -3.78
C GLU A 141 0.15 -4.55 -2.35
N GLY A 142 1.24 -3.79 -2.20
CA GLY A 142 1.81 -3.51 -0.88
C GLY A 142 0.90 -2.65 0.00
N ARG A 143 0.22 -1.64 -0.59
CA ARG A 143 -0.72 -0.75 0.12
C ARG A 143 -1.97 -1.50 0.58
N GLU A 144 -2.46 -2.42 -0.24
CA GLU A 144 -3.62 -3.24 0.11
C GLU A 144 -3.34 -4.11 1.34
N MET A 145 -2.16 -4.73 1.40
CA MET A 145 -1.73 -5.52 2.56
C MET A 145 -1.64 -4.68 3.85
N GLY A 146 -1.12 -3.45 3.78
CA GLY A 146 -1.08 -2.53 4.91
C GLY A 146 -2.48 -2.24 5.47
N ARG A 147 -3.43 -1.89 4.58
CA ARG A 147 -4.83 -1.66 4.95
C ARG A 147 -5.51 -2.91 5.51
N TYR A 148 -5.23 -4.08 4.94
CA TYR A 148 -5.78 -5.34 5.43
C TYR A 148 -5.38 -5.61 6.88
N ILE A 149 -4.10 -5.40 7.24
CA ILE A 149 -3.63 -5.56 8.63
C ILE A 149 -4.34 -4.59 9.58
N GLY A 150 -4.56 -3.33 9.15
CA GLY A 150 -5.34 -2.36 9.91
C GLY A 150 -6.79 -2.81 10.15
N HIS A 151 -7.49 -3.26 9.10
CA HIS A 151 -8.86 -3.79 9.23
C HIS A 151 -8.92 -5.05 10.07
N LEU A 152 -7.92 -5.92 9.98
CA LEU A 152 -7.80 -7.14 10.78
C LEU A 152 -7.68 -6.81 12.28
N LEU A 153 -6.92 -5.77 12.65
CA LEU A 153 -6.81 -5.32 14.04
C LEU A 153 -8.14 -4.79 14.59
N VAL A 154 -8.88 -4.02 13.79
CA VAL A 154 -10.24 -3.57 14.16
C VAL A 154 -11.15 -4.77 14.34
N PHE A 155 -11.19 -5.68 13.37
CA PHE A 155 -12.01 -6.88 13.43
C PHE A 155 -11.70 -7.74 14.66
N LEU A 156 -10.41 -7.93 14.96
CA LEU A 156 -9.99 -8.70 16.11
C LEU A 156 -10.35 -8.02 17.44
N GLY A 157 -10.29 -6.68 17.51
CA GLY A 157 -10.79 -5.91 18.64
C GLY A 157 -12.30 -6.05 18.84
N LEU A 158 -13.08 -6.03 17.76
CA LEU A 158 -14.53 -6.28 17.80
C LEU A 158 -14.86 -7.72 18.21
N LEU A 159 -14.04 -8.69 17.79
CA LEU A 159 -14.18 -10.08 18.21
C LEU A 159 -13.98 -10.21 19.73
N GLY A 160 -13.10 -9.39 20.32
CA GLY A 160 -12.91 -9.32 21.76
C GLY A 160 -14.16 -8.89 22.54
N THR A 161 -14.90 -7.89 22.04
CA THR A 161 -16.16 -7.49 22.69
C THR A 161 -17.23 -8.57 22.57
N PHE A 162 -17.29 -9.24 21.43
CA PHE A 162 -18.21 -10.35 21.21
C PHE A 162 -17.95 -11.51 22.18
N TRP A 163 -16.68 -11.87 22.39
CA TRP A 163 -16.28 -12.87 23.38
C TRP A 163 -16.69 -12.48 24.80
N GLY A 164 -16.47 -11.21 25.17
CA GLY A 164 -16.94 -10.68 26.44
C GLY A 164 -18.44 -10.81 26.64
N LEU A 165 -19.22 -10.44 25.62
CA LEU A 165 -20.67 -10.56 25.69
C LEU A 165 -21.11 -12.01 25.91
N ILE A 166 -20.48 -12.98 25.25
CA ILE A 166 -20.73 -14.41 25.49
C ILE A 166 -20.43 -14.78 26.95
N GLU A 167 -19.32 -14.31 27.51
CA GLU A 167 -18.96 -14.55 28.90
C GLU A 167 -19.99 -13.95 29.87
N THR A 168 -20.44 -12.71 29.61
CA THR A 168 -21.50 -12.08 30.43
C THR A 168 -22.82 -12.83 30.36
N VAL A 169 -23.22 -13.32 29.17
CA VAL A 169 -24.45 -14.10 28.99
C VAL A 169 -24.37 -15.43 29.74
N ASN A 170 -23.23 -16.14 29.64
CA ASN A 170 -23.01 -17.37 30.40
C ASN A 170 -23.05 -17.13 31.91
N GLY A 171 -22.49 -16.00 32.37
CA GLY A 171 -22.58 -15.56 33.76
C GLY A 171 -24.04 -15.39 34.21
N VAL A 172 -24.86 -14.70 33.41
CA VAL A 172 -26.29 -14.52 33.71
C VAL A 172 -27.05 -15.86 33.75
N VAL A 173 -26.78 -16.77 32.80
CA VAL A 173 -27.39 -18.12 32.80
C VAL A 173 -27.05 -18.86 34.09
N ASN A 174 -25.78 -18.85 34.51
CA ASN A 174 -25.33 -19.48 35.75
C ASN A 174 -26.01 -18.88 36.99
N THR A 175 -26.17 -17.56 37.02
CA THR A 175 -26.88 -16.84 38.08
C THR A 175 -28.34 -17.28 38.19
N ILE A 176 -29.04 -17.36 37.06
CA ILE A 176 -30.45 -17.79 37.03
C ILE A 176 -30.59 -19.25 37.45
N SER A 177 -29.71 -20.13 36.96
CA SER A 177 -29.70 -21.56 37.36
C SER A 177 -29.41 -21.76 38.84
N GLY A 178 -28.57 -20.93 39.45
CA GLY A 178 -28.23 -20.99 40.88
C GLY A 178 -29.38 -20.61 41.81
N LEU A 179 -30.29 -19.72 41.38
CA LEU A 179 -31.44 -19.28 42.20
C LEU A 179 -32.48 -20.37 42.41
N GLY A 180 -32.53 -21.39 41.54
CA GLY A 180 -33.45 -22.52 41.68
C GLY A 180 -33.09 -23.50 42.81
N VAL A 181 -31.93 -23.31 43.47
CA VAL A 181 -31.35 -24.26 44.45
C VAL A 181 -31.26 -23.66 45.87
N ALA A 182 -31.65 -22.39 46.07
CA ALA A 182 -31.54 -21.72 47.35
C ALA A 182 -32.67 -22.14 48.34
N GLU A 183 -32.40 -23.14 49.19
CA GLU A 183 -33.12 -23.34 50.45
C GLU A 183 -32.45 -22.50 51.55
N GLY A 184 -33.03 -21.34 51.89
CA GLY A 184 -32.47 -20.42 52.88
C GLY A 184 -33.19 -19.08 52.99
N ASP A 185 -32.80 -18.26 53.99
CA ASP A 185 -33.42 -16.98 54.34
C ASP A 185 -33.40 -15.97 53.17
N THR A 186 -34.44 -15.14 53.06
CA THR A 186 -34.68 -14.28 51.87
C THR A 186 -33.57 -13.24 51.68
N GLU A 187 -32.94 -12.81 52.78
CA GLU A 187 -31.82 -11.86 52.75
C GLU A 187 -30.56 -12.45 52.11
N ASP A 188 -30.27 -13.73 52.35
CA ASP A 188 -29.10 -14.41 51.77
C ASP A 188 -29.29 -14.65 50.27
N ALA A 189 -30.51 -15.00 49.85
CA ALA A 189 -30.85 -15.16 48.43
C ALA A 189 -30.66 -13.84 47.64
N ILE A 190 -31.02 -12.70 48.24
CA ILE A 190 -30.83 -11.37 47.63
C ILE A 190 -29.34 -11.00 47.56
N ARG A 191 -28.55 -11.25 48.62
CA ARG A 191 -27.09 -11.00 48.61
C ARG A 191 -26.38 -11.86 47.57
N GLN A 192 -26.83 -13.11 47.42
CA GLN A 192 -26.30 -14.04 46.42
C GLN A 192 -26.66 -13.59 45.00
N LEU A 193 -27.88 -13.11 44.77
CA LEU A 193 -28.29 -12.52 43.49
C LEU A 193 -27.44 -11.30 43.13
N ILE A 194 -27.20 -10.38 44.07
CA ILE A 194 -26.37 -9.18 43.84
C ILE A 194 -24.94 -9.58 43.47
N THR A 195 -24.34 -10.52 44.22
CA THR A 195 -22.98 -11.01 43.95
C THR A 195 -22.88 -11.68 42.58
N ASN A 196 -23.88 -12.50 42.24
CA ASN A 196 -23.93 -13.22 40.97
C ASN A 196 -24.24 -12.32 39.77
N LEU A 197 -24.83 -11.13 39.97
CA LEU A 197 -25.02 -10.13 38.92
C LEU A 197 -23.82 -9.18 38.77
N GLN A 198 -22.98 -9.02 39.80
CA GLN A 198 -21.76 -8.20 39.71
C GLN A 198 -20.68 -8.83 38.81
N ALA A 199 -20.55 -10.15 38.81
CA ALA A 199 -19.54 -10.85 37.99
C ALA A 199 -19.72 -10.66 36.47
N PRO A 200 -20.93 -10.79 35.88
CA PRO A 200 -21.17 -10.43 34.48
C PRO A 200 -20.92 -8.95 34.18
N LEU A 201 -21.22 -8.06 35.13
CA LEU A 201 -21.06 -6.61 34.97
C LEU A 201 -19.57 -6.19 34.95
N SER A 202 -18.71 -6.83 35.74
CA SER A 202 -17.27 -6.58 35.71
C SER A 202 -16.60 -7.18 34.46
N GLY A 203 -17.08 -8.34 33.98
CA GLY A 203 -16.60 -8.99 32.76
C GLY A 203 -16.81 -8.17 31.47
N MET A 204 -17.75 -7.22 31.48
CA MET A 204 -17.98 -6.34 30.32
C MET A 204 -16.83 -5.33 30.12
N GLY A 205 -16.29 -4.79 31.21
CA GLY A 205 -15.21 -3.80 31.16
C GLY A 205 -13.88 -4.39 30.69
N THR A 206 -13.60 -5.63 31.09
CA THR A 206 -12.41 -6.37 30.67
C THR A 206 -12.49 -6.76 29.19
N ALA A 207 -13.65 -7.14 28.68
CA ALA A 207 -13.84 -7.41 27.26
C ALA A 207 -13.76 -6.18 26.34
N PHE A 208 -14.17 -5.01 26.85
CA PHE A 208 -14.02 -3.76 26.12
C PHE A 208 -12.54 -3.40 25.90
N SER A 209 -11.65 -3.82 26.81
CA SER A 209 -10.22 -3.54 26.70
C SER A 209 -9.56 -4.17 25.47
N SER A 210 -9.98 -5.39 25.08
CA SER A 210 -9.55 -6.03 23.83
C SER A 210 -9.88 -5.19 22.59
N SER A 211 -11.04 -4.51 22.61
CA SER A 211 -11.43 -3.61 21.54
C SER A 211 -10.55 -2.36 21.47
N LEU A 212 -10.16 -1.83 22.63
CA LEU A 212 -9.24 -0.70 22.71
C LEU A 212 -7.86 -1.07 22.18
N PHE A 213 -7.36 -2.28 22.47
CA PHE A 213 -6.11 -2.76 21.88
C PHE A 213 -6.20 -2.86 20.35
N GLY A 214 -7.28 -3.43 19.83
CA GLY A 214 -7.50 -3.56 18.39
C GLY A 214 -7.60 -2.21 17.67
N LEU A 215 -8.41 -1.29 18.20
CA LEU A 215 -8.61 0.05 17.63
C LEU A 215 -7.37 0.94 17.76
N SER A 216 -6.70 0.91 18.91
CA SER A 216 -5.46 1.67 19.11
C SER A 216 -4.35 1.13 18.21
N GLY A 217 -4.25 -0.20 18.11
CA GLY A 217 -3.33 -0.87 17.20
C GLY A 217 -3.59 -0.53 15.73
N SER A 218 -4.86 -0.52 15.30
CA SER A 218 -5.20 -0.14 13.92
C SER A 218 -4.87 1.31 13.61
N LEU A 219 -5.01 2.21 14.59
CA LEU A 219 -4.59 3.61 14.48
C LEU A 219 -3.07 3.74 14.30
N VAL A 220 -2.30 2.99 15.08
CA VAL A 220 -0.84 2.96 14.96
C VAL A 220 -0.42 2.46 13.58
N VAL A 221 -0.95 1.30 13.15
CA VAL A 221 -0.66 0.74 11.82
C VAL A 221 -1.13 1.68 10.71
N GLY A 222 -2.31 2.28 10.83
CA GLY A 222 -2.86 3.21 9.86
C GLY A 222 -2.00 4.46 9.67
N PHE A 223 -1.44 5.02 10.75
CA PHE A 223 -0.48 6.13 10.65
C PHE A 223 0.81 5.70 9.93
N LEU A 224 1.34 4.52 10.25
CA LEU A 224 2.54 4.00 9.59
C LEU A 224 2.30 3.75 8.09
N ASP A 225 1.16 3.18 7.74
CA ASP A 225 0.74 2.93 6.35
C ASP A 225 0.59 4.23 5.56
N LEU A 226 0.03 5.28 6.18
CA LEU A 226 -0.04 6.60 5.57
C LEU A 226 1.35 7.15 5.23
N GLN A 227 2.30 7.05 6.17
CA GLN A 227 3.68 7.51 5.96
C GLN A 227 4.38 6.71 4.85
N ALA A 228 4.18 5.39 4.81
CA ALA A 228 4.74 4.53 3.76
C ALA A 228 4.14 4.85 2.38
N THR A 229 2.82 4.99 2.30
CA THR A 229 2.08 5.34 1.08
C THR A 229 2.49 6.71 0.54
N GLN A 230 2.68 7.71 1.39
CA GLN A 230 3.16 9.03 0.97
C GLN A 230 4.58 8.97 0.41
N ALA A 231 5.49 8.23 1.06
CA ALA A 231 6.86 8.06 0.60
C ALA A 231 6.90 7.35 -0.76
N GLN A 232 6.07 6.33 -0.92
CA GLN A 232 5.87 5.58 -2.16
C GLN A 232 5.34 6.48 -3.29
N GLY A 233 4.24 7.18 -3.07
CA GLY A 233 3.64 8.07 -4.06
C GLY A 233 4.63 9.14 -4.54
N ARG A 234 5.40 9.73 -3.60
CA ARG A 234 6.43 10.71 -3.95
C ARG A 234 7.54 10.10 -4.80
N PHE A 235 7.99 8.90 -4.46
CA PHE A 235 8.97 8.17 -5.25
C PHE A 235 8.48 7.86 -6.67
N TYR A 236 7.21 7.48 -6.82
CA TYR A 236 6.58 7.24 -8.12
C TYR A 236 6.55 8.51 -8.98
N THR A 237 6.12 9.64 -8.40
CA THR A 237 6.12 10.94 -9.10
C THR A 237 7.54 11.36 -9.50
N ASP A 238 8.53 11.21 -8.62
CA ASP A 238 9.93 11.53 -8.93
C ASP A 238 10.47 10.64 -10.08
N LEU A 239 10.06 9.37 -10.14
CA LEU A 239 10.40 8.46 -11.25
C LEU A 239 9.71 8.86 -12.56
N GLU A 240 8.42 9.19 -12.51
CA GLU A 240 7.64 9.62 -13.67
C GLU A 240 8.24 10.88 -14.30
N ASP A 241 8.56 11.89 -13.48
CA ASP A 241 9.23 13.12 -13.92
C ASP A 241 10.59 12.83 -14.58
N TRP A 242 11.36 11.91 -13.99
CA TRP A 242 12.67 11.52 -14.52
C TRP A 242 12.57 10.80 -15.88
N LEU A 243 11.67 9.82 -16.00
CA LEU A 243 11.47 9.07 -17.24
C LEU A 243 10.87 9.95 -18.35
N SER A 244 9.97 10.87 -18.00
CA SER A 244 9.42 11.85 -18.94
C SER A 244 10.52 12.75 -19.49
N GLY A 245 11.41 13.26 -18.62
CA GLY A 245 12.57 14.04 -19.03
C GLY A 245 13.52 13.31 -19.99
N MET A 246 13.67 11.99 -19.84
CA MET A 246 14.48 11.16 -20.74
C MET A 246 13.84 10.94 -22.12
N THR A 247 12.51 10.99 -22.18
CA THR A 247 11.72 10.81 -23.40
C THR A 247 11.64 12.11 -24.20
N ASP A 248 11.34 13.24 -23.55
CA ASP A 248 11.21 14.56 -24.20
C ASP A 248 12.53 15.08 -24.79
N THR A 249 13.63 14.97 -24.04
CA THR A 249 14.95 15.43 -24.51
C THR A 249 15.45 14.69 -25.75
N ARG A 250 14.96 13.46 -26.00
CA ARG A 250 15.30 12.70 -27.22
C ARG A 250 14.31 12.89 -28.37
N ALA A 251 13.04 13.18 -28.10
CA ALA A 251 12.11 13.62 -29.14
C ALA A 251 12.62 14.90 -29.83
N SER A 252 13.19 15.84 -29.05
CA SER A 252 13.85 17.04 -29.59
C SER A 252 15.19 16.74 -30.30
N ALA A 253 15.97 15.75 -29.84
CA ALA A 253 17.24 15.37 -30.45
C ALA A 253 17.09 14.54 -31.75
N GLY A 254 15.95 13.88 -31.95
CA GLY A 254 15.60 13.16 -33.18
C GLY A 254 15.03 14.04 -34.30
N GLY A 255 14.74 15.32 -34.02
CA GLY A 255 14.12 16.25 -34.97
C GLY A 255 14.96 17.48 -35.35
N ALA A 256 16.16 17.68 -34.77
CA ALA A 256 16.90 18.93 -34.92
C ALA A 256 18.22 18.77 -35.70
N LYS A 257 18.11 18.55 -37.01
CA LYS A 257 18.98 19.20 -38.01
C LYS A 257 18.09 20.07 -38.91
N ALA A 258 17.55 21.13 -38.34
CA ALA A 258 17.05 22.28 -39.09
C ALA A 258 17.55 23.53 -38.38
N SER A 259 18.80 23.89 -38.68
CA SER A 259 19.37 25.18 -38.32
C SER A 259 18.58 26.27 -39.04
N MET A 260 17.83 27.03 -38.26
CA MET A 260 17.31 28.39 -38.45
C MET A 260 17.57 29.09 -39.80
N GLN A 261 16.49 29.29 -40.57
CA GLN A 261 16.16 30.62 -41.12
C GLN A 261 14.67 30.65 -41.52
N GLY A 262 13.88 31.56 -40.92
CA GLY A 262 12.52 31.91 -41.36
C GLY A 262 11.38 31.48 -40.42
N GLU A 263 10.68 32.47 -39.87
CA GLU A 263 9.64 32.41 -38.82
C GLU A 263 8.26 31.83 -39.22
N ASP A 264 8.15 30.92 -40.20
CA ASP A 264 6.81 30.50 -40.71
C ASP A 264 6.61 28.98 -40.91
N PHE A 265 7.55 28.14 -40.46
CA PHE A 265 7.53 26.69 -40.78
C PHE A 265 7.04 25.76 -39.67
N GLY A 266 6.76 26.26 -38.46
CA GLY A 266 6.42 25.42 -37.30
C GLY A 266 4.98 24.90 -37.28
N ALA A 267 4.02 25.68 -37.80
CA ALA A 267 2.62 25.30 -37.81
C ALA A 267 2.29 24.32 -38.95
N SER A 268 2.82 24.56 -40.14
CA SER A 268 2.55 23.76 -41.35
C SER A 268 3.18 22.37 -41.30
N SER A 269 4.39 22.22 -40.73
CA SER A 269 5.03 20.90 -40.57
C SER A 269 4.38 20.05 -39.47
N LEU A 270 3.90 20.70 -38.40
CA LEU A 270 3.17 20.04 -37.33
C LEU A 270 1.78 19.60 -37.78
N GLU A 271 1.09 20.44 -38.57
CA GLU A 271 -0.20 20.12 -39.18
C GLU A 271 -0.08 18.98 -40.20
N ALA A 272 0.98 18.98 -41.03
CA ALA A 272 1.26 17.87 -41.94
C ALA A 272 1.61 16.56 -41.20
N ALA A 273 2.34 16.63 -40.10
CA ALA A 273 2.66 15.46 -39.27
C ALA A 273 1.42 14.92 -38.53
N MET A 274 0.55 15.80 -38.02
CA MET A 274 -0.73 15.40 -37.43
C MET A 274 -1.67 14.81 -38.48
N ALA A 275 -1.75 15.41 -39.68
CA ALA A 275 -2.57 14.89 -40.77
C ALA A 275 -2.10 13.48 -41.17
N ALA A 276 -0.79 13.25 -41.31
CA ALA A 276 -0.24 11.93 -41.63
C ALA A 276 -0.50 10.89 -40.53
N ASN A 277 -0.38 11.28 -39.25
CA ASN A 277 -0.66 10.39 -38.13
C ASN A 277 -2.16 10.08 -37.99
N THR A 278 -3.02 11.07 -38.26
CA THR A 278 -4.48 10.90 -38.27
C THR A 278 -4.91 10.01 -39.44
N GLU A 279 -4.31 10.16 -40.62
CA GLU A 279 -4.58 9.28 -41.77
C GLU A 279 -4.15 7.83 -41.52
N ALA A 280 -3.01 7.63 -40.85
CA ALA A 280 -2.55 6.30 -40.45
C ALA A 280 -3.50 5.65 -39.44
N LEU A 281 -4.00 6.40 -38.46
CA LEU A 281 -5.02 5.96 -37.49
C LEU A 281 -6.34 5.62 -38.18
N ILE A 282 -6.82 6.46 -39.11
CA ILE A 282 -8.05 6.20 -39.86
C ILE A 282 -7.91 4.94 -40.72
N LYS A 283 -6.77 4.72 -41.39
CA LYS A 283 -6.52 3.50 -42.16
C LYS A 283 -6.45 2.25 -41.28
N ALA A 284 -5.78 2.34 -40.12
CA ALA A 284 -5.72 1.23 -39.17
C ALA A 284 -7.12 0.88 -38.60
N GLN A 285 -7.91 1.89 -38.25
CA GLN A 285 -9.27 1.71 -37.73
C GLN A 285 -10.22 1.18 -38.82
N ALA A 286 -10.09 1.65 -40.06
CA ALA A 286 -10.86 1.13 -41.20
C ALA A 286 -10.51 -0.34 -41.49
N GLY A 287 -9.24 -0.72 -41.35
CA GLY A 287 -8.79 -2.12 -41.46
C GLY A 287 -9.43 -3.01 -40.39
N GLN A 288 -9.40 -2.59 -39.13
CA GLN A 288 -10.04 -3.32 -38.02
C GLN A 288 -11.56 -3.45 -38.21
N ILE A 289 -12.24 -2.41 -38.70
CA ILE A 289 -13.68 -2.47 -38.98
C ILE A 289 -13.99 -3.40 -40.15
N ALA A 290 -13.14 -3.47 -41.17
CA ALA A 290 -13.30 -4.38 -42.29
C ALA A 290 -13.13 -5.85 -41.85
N GLU A 291 -12.10 -6.13 -41.04
CA GLU A 291 -11.85 -7.44 -40.45
C GLU A 291 -13.01 -7.90 -39.55
N LEU A 292 -13.51 -7.02 -38.68
CA LEU A 292 -14.67 -7.29 -37.83
C LEU A 292 -15.94 -7.57 -38.66
N LYS A 293 -16.14 -6.86 -39.77
CA LYS A 293 -17.29 -7.12 -40.67
C LYS A 293 -17.17 -8.46 -41.39
N GLU A 294 -15.97 -8.89 -41.76
CA GLU A 294 -15.75 -10.23 -42.32
C GLU A 294 -16.02 -11.31 -41.29
N GLU A 295 -15.58 -11.12 -40.05
CA GLU A 295 -15.80 -12.04 -38.94
C GLU A 295 -17.30 -12.17 -38.63
N ILE A 296 -18.04 -11.06 -38.56
CA ILE A 296 -19.51 -11.06 -38.39
C ILE A 296 -20.21 -11.77 -39.56
N ARG A 297 -19.76 -11.57 -40.81
CA ARG A 297 -20.32 -12.28 -41.98
C ARG A 297 -19.99 -13.78 -41.98
N ALA A 298 -18.81 -14.17 -41.50
CA ALA A 298 -18.43 -15.56 -41.33
C ALA A 298 -19.32 -16.22 -40.26
N LEU A 299 -19.50 -15.56 -39.12
CA LEU A 299 -20.35 -16.00 -38.02
C LEU A 299 -21.83 -16.16 -38.44
N ASN A 300 -22.36 -15.20 -39.19
CA ASN A 300 -23.72 -15.26 -39.72
C ASN A 300 -23.91 -16.42 -40.72
N ARG A 301 -22.91 -16.68 -41.59
CA ARG A 301 -22.94 -17.83 -42.51
C ARG A 301 -22.92 -19.18 -41.78
N THR A 302 -22.18 -19.29 -40.68
CA THR A 302 -22.20 -20.50 -39.84
C THR A 302 -23.53 -20.68 -39.10
N LEU A 303 -24.14 -19.61 -38.60
CA LEU A 303 -25.45 -19.66 -37.94
C LEU A 303 -26.58 -20.07 -38.90
N ILE A 304 -26.57 -19.56 -40.14
CA ILE A 304 -27.56 -19.94 -41.17
C ILE A 304 -27.40 -21.41 -41.61
N ARG A 305 -26.18 -21.96 -41.56
CA ARG A 305 -25.93 -23.39 -41.86
C ARG A 305 -26.33 -24.31 -40.70
N GLY A 306 -26.12 -23.88 -39.45
CA GLY A 306 -26.50 -24.65 -38.25
C GLY A 306 -27.99 -24.66 -37.92
N GLY A 307 -28.80 -23.79 -38.52
CA GLY A 307 -30.26 -23.75 -38.34
C GLY A 307 -31.06 -24.54 -39.38
N LYS A 308 -30.41 -25.40 -40.19
CA LYS A 308 -31.05 -26.24 -41.23
C LYS A 308 -30.92 -27.75 -40.97
N GLU A 309 -30.41 -28.13 -39.79
CA GLU A 309 -30.54 -29.49 -39.23
C GLU A 309 -31.58 -29.47 -38.10
#